data_AF-A0A4Y2B8R7-F1
#
_entry.id   AF-A0A4Y2B8R7-F1
#
_cell.length_a   1.000
_cell.length_b   1.000
_cell.length_c   1.000
_cell.angle_alpha   90.00
_cell.angle_beta   90.00
_cell.angle_gamma   90.00
#
_symmetry.space_group_name_H-M   'P 1'
#
loop_
_entity.id
_entity.type
_entity.pdbx_description
1 polymer ?
#
loop_
_entity_poly.entity_id
_entity_poly.type
_entity_poly.pdbx_seq_one_letter_code
_entity_poly.pdbx_strand_id
1 'polypeptide(L)'
;MSASLHTRKEASVDGMETHKTQVLLRRFGWEVWQHPPYSPNPCDLHVFGKLKEHLGGGRFSNDDQVQTSALSWLQDQGAIFYRQDIERLVQCSDKCLQRLGDYVEK
;
A
#
# COMPACT_ATOMS: atom_id res chain seq x y z
N MET A 1 32.20 14.67 9.47
CA MET A 1 30.78 14.74 9.88
C MET A 1 30.10 13.53 9.29
N SER A 2 29.76 12.53 10.10
CA SER A 2 29.11 11.32 9.61
C SER A 2 27.64 11.64 9.37
N ALA A 3 27.20 11.65 8.11
CA ALA A 3 25.79 11.71 7.78
C ALA A 3 25.17 10.37 8.18
N SER A 4 24.50 10.34 9.34
CA SER A 4 23.70 9.19 9.72
C SER A 4 22.57 9.09 8.69
N LEU A 5 22.60 8.05 7.86
CA LEU A 5 21.49 7.71 6.96
C LEU A 5 20.33 7.26 7.83
N HIS A 6 19.58 8.23 8.37
CA HIS A 6 18.33 7.95 9.03
C HIS A 6 17.38 7.44 7.94
N THR A 7 17.16 6.13 7.90
CA THR A 7 16.22 5.50 6.99
C THR A 7 14.83 5.98 7.37
N ARG A 8 14.37 7.08 6.75
CA ARG A 8 13.04 7.65 6.96
C ARG A 8 12.02 6.57 6.59
N LYS A 9 11.12 6.25 7.53
CA LYS A 9 10.02 5.31 7.30
C LYS A 9 8.74 6.13 7.12
N GLU A 10 8.09 5.96 5.99
CA GLU A 10 6.86 6.66 5.63
C GLU A 10 5.69 5.69 5.64
N ALA A 11 4.58 6.09 6.23
CA ALA A 11 3.34 5.32 6.26
C ALA A 11 2.23 6.15 5.61
N SER A 12 1.50 5.54 4.68
CA SER A 12 0.23 6.06 4.18
C SER A 12 -0.89 5.28 4.85
N VAL A 13 -1.86 5.99 5.43
CA VAL A 13 -3.05 5.42 6.05
C VAL A 13 -4.27 5.99 5.34
N ASP A 14 -5.26 5.16 5.03
CA ASP A 14 -6.50 5.64 4.44
C ASP A 14 -7.23 6.60 5.41
N GLY A 15 -8.00 7.53 4.87
CA GLY A 15 -8.72 8.56 5.63
C GLY A 15 -9.75 8.02 6.62
N MET A 16 -10.04 6.71 6.59
CA MET A 16 -10.88 6.02 7.57
C MET A 16 -10.14 5.57 8.84
N GLU A 17 -8.80 5.69 8.90
CA GLU A 17 -8.04 5.27 10.07
C GLU A 17 -8.21 6.20 11.27
N THR A 18 -8.33 5.59 12.46
CA THR A 18 -8.56 6.33 13.70
C THR A 18 -7.33 7.11 14.16
N HIS A 19 -7.54 8.26 14.83
CA HIS A 19 -6.49 9.07 15.45
C HIS A 19 -5.48 8.26 16.28
N LYS A 20 -5.94 7.14 16.89
CA LYS A 20 -5.09 6.23 17.67
C LYS A 20 -3.99 5.56 16.84
N THR A 21 -4.27 5.19 15.59
CA THR A 21 -3.29 4.56 14.69
C THR A 21 -2.20 5.56 14.30
N GLN A 22 -2.58 6.80 13.96
CA GLN A 22 -1.63 7.86 13.61
C GLN A 22 -0.68 8.20 14.77
N VAL A 23 -1.21 8.26 16.00
CA VAL A 23 -0.41 8.51 17.21
C VAL A 23 0.61 7.39 17.42
N LEU A 24 0.21 6.13 17.21
CA LEU A 24 1.10 4.98 17.36
C LEU A 24 2.21 4.96 16.29
N LEU A 25 1.88 5.25 15.03
CA LEU A 25 2.86 5.34 13.93
C LEU A 25 3.91 6.42 14.19
N ARG A 26 3.49 7.61 14.63
CA ARG A 26 4.40 8.69 15.01
C ARG A 26 5.30 8.29 16.19
N ARG A 27 4.78 7.55 17.17
CA ARG A 27 5.57 7.02 18.29
C ARG A 27 6.65 6.04 17.83
N PHE A 28 6.40 5.29 16.76
CA PHE A 28 7.40 4.42 16.13
C PHE A 28 8.37 5.16 15.19
N GLY A 29 8.28 6.50 15.10
CA GLY A 29 9.13 7.32 14.25
C GLY A 29 8.72 7.31 12.77
N TRP A 30 7.49 6.89 12.46
CA TRP A 30 6.99 6.93 11.09
C TRP A 30 6.39 8.29 10.77
N GLU A 31 6.70 8.77 9.57
CA GLU A 31 6.02 9.93 9.01
C GLU A 31 4.71 9.50 8.36
N VAL A 32 3.59 10.02 8.90
CA VAL A 32 2.26 9.67 8.42
C VAL A 32 1.82 10.65 7.35
N TRP A 33 1.72 10.16 6.11
CA TRP A 33 1.20 10.92 4.98
C TRP A 33 -0.33 11.03 5.07
N GLN A 34 -0.86 12.23 4.83
CA GLN A 34 -2.30 12.47 4.81
C GLN A 34 -2.86 12.01 3.47
N HIS A 35 -3.76 11.03 3.49
CA HIS A 35 -4.47 10.56 2.31
C HIS A 35 -5.89 11.15 2.28
N PRO A 36 -6.40 11.56 1.11
CA PRO A 36 -7.79 11.99 1.01
C PRO A 36 -8.74 10.83 1.36
N PRO A 37 -9.88 11.08 2.03
CA PRO A 37 -10.90 10.07 2.24
C PRO A 37 -11.37 9.47 0.90
N TYR A 38 -11.50 8.15 0.83
CA TYR A 38 -12.03 7.42 -0.34
C TYR A 38 -11.23 7.56 -1.65
N SER A 39 -9.99 8.04 -1.60
CA SER A 39 -9.08 7.95 -2.76
C SER A 39 -8.63 6.49 -2.92
N PRO A 40 -8.52 5.94 -4.14
CA PRO A 40 -7.95 4.61 -4.33
C PRO A 40 -6.51 4.58 -3.85
N ASN A 41 -6.18 3.65 -2.95
CA ASN A 41 -4.81 3.46 -2.50
C ASN A 41 -4.03 2.93 -3.71
N PRO A 42 -2.85 3.44 -4.04
CA PRO A 42 -2.13 2.93 -5.21
C PRO A 42 -1.76 1.43 -5.10
N CYS A 43 -1.62 0.92 -3.87
CA CYS A 43 -1.45 -0.51 -3.59
C CYS A 43 -2.67 -1.35 -4.01
N ASP A 44 -3.88 -0.80 -3.93
CA ASP A 44 -5.12 -1.50 -4.29
C ASP A 44 -5.19 -1.83 -5.78
N LEU A 45 -4.46 -1.05 -6.61
CA LEU A 45 -4.54 -1.11 -8.06
C LEU A 45 -3.58 -2.12 -8.70
N HIS A 46 -2.53 -2.56 -8.01
CA HIS A 46 -1.49 -3.39 -8.63
C HIS A 46 -1.17 -4.67 -7.86
N VAL A 47 -0.46 -4.63 -6.72
CA VAL A 47 -0.23 -5.85 -5.91
C VAL A 47 -1.54 -6.52 -5.50
N PHE A 48 -2.49 -5.77 -4.91
CA PHE A 48 -3.77 -6.35 -4.50
C PHE A 48 -4.65 -6.74 -5.69
N GLY A 49 -4.57 -5.99 -6.81
CA GLY A 49 -5.24 -6.36 -8.06
C GLY A 49 -4.77 -7.73 -8.58
N LYS A 50 -3.45 -7.93 -8.65
CA LYS A 50 -2.84 -9.20 -9.10
C LYS A 50 -3.03 -10.34 -8.11
N LEU A 51 -2.98 -10.05 -6.81
CA LEU A 51 -3.30 -11.03 -5.79
C LEU A 51 -4.77 -11.48 -5.90
N LYS A 52 -5.70 -10.55 -6.13
CA LYS A 52 -7.12 -10.87 -6.33
C LYS A 52 -7.36 -11.68 -7.60
N GLU A 53 -6.62 -11.40 -8.69
CA GLU A 53 -6.64 -12.25 -9.88
C GLU A 53 -6.17 -13.69 -9.56
N HIS A 54 -5.10 -13.83 -8.77
CA HIS A 54 -4.56 -15.14 -8.38
C HIS A 54 -5.49 -15.93 -7.45
N LEU A 55 -6.05 -15.27 -6.43
CA LEU A 55 -7.02 -15.89 -5.51
C LEU A 55 -8.39 -16.10 -6.18
N GLY A 56 -8.67 -15.33 -7.23
CA GLY A 56 -9.91 -15.37 -7.98
C GLY A 56 -10.14 -16.73 -8.64
N GLY A 57 -11.31 -17.32 -8.36
CA GLY A 57 -11.68 -18.64 -8.89
C GLY A 57 -11.25 -19.82 -8.02
N GLY A 58 -10.43 -19.60 -6.99
CA GLY A 58 -10.13 -20.60 -5.97
C GLY A 58 -11.27 -20.73 -4.94
N ARG A 59 -11.68 -21.97 -4.62
CA ARG A 59 -12.49 -22.25 -3.42
C ARG A 59 -11.56 -22.71 -2.32
N PHE A 60 -11.51 -21.94 -1.25
CA PHE A 60 -10.74 -22.27 -0.06
C PHE A 60 -11.68 -22.81 1.01
N SER A 61 -11.21 -23.77 1.80
CA SER A 61 -12.02 -24.41 2.84
C SER A 61 -11.98 -23.63 4.16
N ASN A 62 -10.93 -22.84 4.37
CA ASN A 62 -10.69 -22.03 5.57
C ASN A 62 -9.72 -20.87 5.26
N ASP A 63 -9.54 -20.00 6.24
CA ASP A 63 -8.69 -18.81 6.15
C ASP A 63 -7.19 -19.17 6.05
N ASP A 64 -6.74 -20.25 6.69
CA ASP A 64 -5.33 -20.69 6.63
C ASP A 64 -4.90 -21.03 5.20
N GLN A 65 -5.80 -21.63 4.41
CA GLN A 65 -5.55 -21.93 3.00
C GLN A 65 -5.45 -20.65 2.16
N VAL A 66 -6.31 -19.66 2.42
CA VAL A 66 -6.23 -18.35 1.75
C VAL A 66 -4.91 -17.66 2.09
N GLN A 67 -4.54 -17.64 3.38
CA GLN A 67 -3.31 -17.03 3.86
C GLN A 67 -2.08 -17.69 3.24
N THR A 68 -2.06 -19.02 3.19
CA THR A 68 -0.95 -19.79 2.60
C THR A 68 -0.82 -19.50 1.11
N SER A 69 -1.93 -19.50 0.36
CA SER A 69 -1.93 -19.18 -1.07
C SER A 69 -1.45 -17.77 -1.33
N ALA A 70 -1.96 -16.79 -0.56
CA ALA A 70 -1.56 -15.40 -0.70
C ALA A 70 -0.07 -15.20 -0.38
N LEU A 71 0.43 -15.83 0.69
CA LEU A 71 1.83 -15.72 1.09
C LEU A 71 2.76 -16.35 0.05
N SER A 72 2.42 -17.56 -0.45
CA SER A 72 3.19 -18.22 -1.51
C SER A 72 3.26 -17.34 -2.75
N TRP A 73 2.12 -16.79 -3.18
CA TRP A 73 2.07 -15.91 -4.34
C TRP A 73 2.93 -14.65 -4.16
N LEU A 74 2.88 -14.02 -2.99
CA LEU A 74 3.71 -12.85 -2.68
C LEU A 74 5.20 -13.21 -2.69
N GLN A 75 5.58 -14.36 -2.14
CA GLN A 75 6.97 -14.83 -2.13
C GLN A 75 7.52 -15.13 -3.53
N ASP A 76 6.66 -15.58 -4.44
CA ASP A 76 7.01 -15.87 -5.83
C ASP A 76 7.23 -14.60 -6.68
N GLN A 77 6.78 -13.43 -6.21
CA GLN A 77 6.98 -12.19 -6.96
C GLN A 77 8.45 -11.74 -6.92
N GLY A 78 9.00 -11.45 -8.09
CA GLY A 78 10.39 -10.98 -8.22
C GLY A 78 10.58 -9.53 -7.74
N ALA A 79 11.82 -9.17 -7.40
CA ALA A 79 12.16 -7.82 -6.94
C ALA A 79 11.76 -6.70 -7.93
N ILE A 80 11.74 -6.99 -9.24
CA ILE A 80 11.32 -6.04 -10.28
C ILE A 80 9.82 -5.73 -10.15
N PHE A 81 8.98 -6.72 -9.82
CA PHE A 81 7.55 -6.53 -9.63
C PHE A 81 7.29 -5.53 -8.50
N TYR A 82 7.91 -5.74 -7.34
CA TYR A 82 7.80 -4.82 -6.21
C TYR A 82 8.37 -3.44 -6.51
N ARG A 83 9.47 -3.34 -7.26
CA ARG A 83 10.01 -2.05 -7.69
C ARG A 83 8.99 -1.28 -8.54
N GLN A 84 8.38 -1.94 -9.52
CA GLN A 84 7.36 -1.33 -10.39
C GLN A 84 6.12 -0.93 -9.60
N ASP A 85 5.71 -1.73 -8.62
CA ASP A 85 4.61 -1.39 -7.72
C ASP A 85 4.89 -0.12 -6.91
N ILE A 86 6.09 -0.03 -6.32
CA ILE A 86 6.55 1.16 -5.56
C ILE A 86 6.64 2.39 -6.47
N GLU A 87 7.16 2.25 -7.70
CA GLU A 87 7.22 3.35 -8.67
C GLU A 87 5.81 3.85 -9.04
N ARG A 88 4.84 2.94 -9.21
CA ARG A 88 3.43 3.31 -9.44
C ARG A 88 2.81 3.98 -8.22
N LEU A 89 3.15 3.53 -7.01
CA LEU A 89 2.70 4.16 -5.76
C LEU A 89 3.15 5.62 -5.68
N VAL A 90 4.41 5.90 -6.02
CA VAL A 90 4.93 7.28 -6.10
C VAL A 90 4.16 8.08 -7.15
N GLN A 91 4.01 7.55 -8.36
CA GLN A 91 3.30 8.25 -9.45
C GLN A 91 1.83 8.55 -9.14
N CYS A 92 1.12 7.63 -8.51
CA CYS A 92 -0.27 7.86 -8.12
C CYS A 92 -0.35 8.89 -6.98
N SER A 93 0.57 8.84 -6.01
CA SER A 93 0.63 9.83 -4.93
C SER A 93 0.86 11.24 -5.47
N ASP A 94 1.79 11.40 -6.42
CA ASP A 94 2.04 12.67 -7.10
C ASP A 94 0.80 13.18 -7.85
N LYS A 95 0.08 12.29 -8.54
CA LYS A 95 -1.17 12.64 -9.24
C LYS A 95 -2.28 13.06 -8.28
N CYS A 96 -2.43 12.37 -7.15
CA CYS A 96 -3.42 12.73 -6.13
C CYS A 96 -3.12 14.11 -5.52
N LEU A 97 -1.85 14.39 -5.23
CA LEU A 97 -1.40 15.69 -4.72
C LEU A 97 -1.64 16.82 -5.75
N GLN A 98 -1.33 16.59 -7.02
CA GLN A 98 -1.55 17.57 -8.09
C GLN A 98 -3.03 17.86 -8.36
N ARG A 99 -3.92 16.90 -8.11
CA ARG A 99 -5.36 17.03 -8.35
C ARG A 99 -6.14 17.54 -7.14
N LEU A 100 -5.48 17.88 -6.02
CA LEU A 100 -6.13 18.37 -4.79
C LEU A 100 -7.30 17.48 -4.30
N GLY A 101 -7.26 16.18 -4.58
CA GLY A 101 -8.34 15.25 -4.21
C GLY A 101 -9.55 15.24 -5.14
N ASP A 102 -9.48 15.85 -6.34
CA ASP A 102 -10.58 15.79 -7.31
C ASP A 102 -10.64 14.41 -7.98
N TYR A 103 -11.78 13.73 -7.80
CA TYR A 103 -12.01 12.35 -8.22
C TYR A 103 -12.18 12.28 -9.74
N VAL A 104 -11.45 11.39 -10.41
CA VAL A 104 -11.67 11.10 -11.83
C VAL A 104 -12.72 10.01 -11.94
N GLU A 105 -13.97 10.40 -12.15
CA GLU A 105 -14.89 9.51 -12.87
C GLU A 105 -14.39 9.33 -14.31
N LYS A 106 -14.64 8.12 -14.80
CA LYS A 106 -14.16 7.56 -16.06
C LYS A 106 -14.59 8.35 -17.28
#